data_AF-A0A9E2JEG2-F1
#
_entry.id   AF-A0A9E2JEG2-F1
#
_cell.length_a   1.000
_cell.length_b   1.000
_cell.length_c   1.000
_cell.angle_alpha   90.00
_cell.angle_beta   90.00
_cell.angle_gamma   90.00
#
_symmetry.space_group_name_H-M   'P 1'
#
loop_
_entity.id
_entity.type
_entity.pdbx_description
1 polymer ?
#
loop_
_entity_poly.entity_id
_entity_poly.type
_entity_poly.pdbx_seq_one_letter_code
_entity_poly.pdbx_strand_id
1 'polypeptide(L)'
;MQSVGDKLAELACEPGRKVEDVDVFGRSAFNRYYYASYLITRKMLFDLNPNWVNTRHKNIPELLRKTIISRIRDQIRKQSKKGLITKSKEQKIRNDINDAVSELSLIIAEAYNIRVIADYRPDNKIFRKHKDLILENKSLNEAKKWSGRASMFSKKIIRIWKDVGL
;
A
#
# COMPACT_ATOMS: atom_id res chain seq x y z
N MET A 1 -7.24 -6.77 10.18
CA MET A 1 -5.82 -7.09 9.90
C MET A 1 -4.86 -6.21 10.71
N GLN A 2 -5.01 -4.87 10.69
CA GLN A 2 -4.14 -3.96 11.45
C GLN A 2 -4.03 -4.32 12.95
N SER A 3 -5.16 -4.40 13.65
CA SER A 3 -5.21 -4.74 15.09
C SER A 3 -4.54 -6.08 15.42
N VAL A 4 -4.66 -7.07 14.54
CA VAL A 4 -3.98 -8.37 14.69
C VAL A 4 -2.47 -8.20 14.53
N GLY A 5 -2.02 -7.41 13.56
CA GLY A 5 -0.61 -7.06 13.39
C GLY A 5 -0.06 -6.32 14.61
N ASP A 6 -0.82 -5.38 15.17
CA ASP A 6 -0.46 -4.65 16.39
C ASP A 6 -0.26 -5.61 17.58
N LYS A 7 -1.23 -6.53 17.79
CA LYS A 7 -1.11 -7.51 18.88
C LYS A 7 0.06 -8.47 18.70
N LEU A 8 0.33 -8.90 17.48
CA LEU A 8 1.49 -9.76 17.17
C LEU A 8 2.81 -9.00 17.37
N ALA A 9 2.86 -7.72 17.02
CA ALA A 9 4.03 -6.89 17.26
C ALA A 9 4.28 -6.68 18.76
N GLU A 10 3.23 -6.47 19.56
CA GLU A 10 3.32 -6.43 21.02
C GLU A 10 3.90 -7.73 21.57
N LEU A 11 3.32 -8.88 21.17
CA LEU A 11 3.81 -10.20 21.57
C LEU A 11 5.27 -10.39 21.19
N ALA A 12 5.69 -10.03 19.98
CA ALA A 12 7.09 -10.13 19.57
C ALA A 12 8.03 -9.23 20.40
N CYS A 13 7.50 -8.16 20.97
CA CYS A 13 8.27 -7.19 21.75
C CYS A 13 8.34 -7.49 23.25
N GLU A 14 7.55 -8.43 23.77
CA GLU A 14 7.46 -8.74 25.20
C GLU A 14 8.83 -9.13 25.82
N PRO A 15 9.18 -8.60 27.00
CA PRO A 15 10.40 -8.96 27.69
C PRO A 15 10.49 -10.46 28.01
N GLY A 16 11.69 -11.04 27.92
CA GLY A 16 11.92 -12.45 28.25
C GLY A 16 11.43 -13.45 27.19
N ARG A 17 10.96 -12.98 26.03
CA ARG A 17 10.55 -13.86 24.93
C ARG A 17 11.75 -14.56 24.28
N LYS A 18 11.56 -15.84 23.94
CA LYS A 18 12.53 -16.63 23.16
C LYS A 18 12.71 -16.06 21.76
N VAL A 19 13.91 -16.17 21.21
CA VAL A 19 14.28 -15.59 19.90
C VAL A 19 13.41 -16.15 18.79
N GLU A 20 13.07 -17.44 18.85
CA GLU A 20 12.23 -18.12 17.88
C GLU A 20 10.81 -17.56 17.87
N ASP A 21 10.25 -17.29 19.06
CA ASP A 21 8.92 -16.70 19.21
C ASP A 21 8.91 -15.24 18.71
N VAL A 22 9.98 -14.48 18.95
CA VAL A 22 10.13 -13.11 18.40
C VAL A 22 10.07 -13.15 16.87
N ASP A 23 10.79 -14.08 16.24
CA ASP A 23 10.80 -14.23 14.77
C ASP A 23 9.42 -14.61 14.25
N VAL A 24 8.75 -15.60 14.85
CA VAL A 24 7.41 -16.05 14.45
C VAL A 24 6.38 -14.94 14.57
N PHE A 25 6.29 -14.27 15.74
CA PHE A 25 5.32 -13.21 15.96
C PHE A 25 5.62 -11.97 15.11
N GLY A 26 6.88 -11.58 14.98
CA GLY A 26 7.27 -10.43 14.17
C GLY A 26 6.98 -10.63 12.68
N ARG A 27 7.29 -11.81 12.11
CA ARG A 27 6.98 -12.13 10.71
C ARG A 27 5.49 -12.12 10.47
N SER A 28 4.74 -12.71 11.40
CA SER A 28 3.29 -12.69 11.37
C SER A 28 2.74 -11.27 11.42
N ALA A 29 3.32 -10.37 12.22
CA ALA A 29 2.94 -8.96 12.26
C ALA A 29 3.16 -8.25 10.91
N PHE A 30 4.34 -8.40 10.29
CA PHE A 30 4.62 -7.87 8.96
C PHE A 30 3.60 -8.35 7.92
N ASN A 31 3.29 -9.66 7.93
CA ASN A 31 2.27 -10.24 7.07
C ASN A 31 0.90 -9.57 7.28
N ARG A 32 0.46 -9.39 8.53
CA ARG A 32 -0.81 -8.72 8.83
C ARG A 32 -0.85 -7.27 8.39
N TYR A 33 0.24 -6.51 8.53
CA TYR A 33 0.32 -5.13 8.04
C TYR A 33 0.28 -5.04 6.52
N TYR A 34 0.92 -5.97 5.82
CA TYR A 34 0.78 -6.11 4.37
C TYR A 34 -0.68 -6.33 3.98
N TYR A 35 -1.35 -7.33 4.55
CA TYR A 35 -2.73 -7.63 4.20
C TYR A 35 -3.70 -6.51 4.56
N ALA A 36 -3.46 -5.76 5.65
CA ALA A 36 -4.24 -4.57 5.97
C ALA A 36 -4.18 -3.55 4.82
N SER A 37 -2.98 -3.27 4.31
CA SER A 37 -2.76 -2.36 3.19
C SER A 37 -3.34 -2.90 1.88
N TYR A 38 -3.09 -4.18 1.58
CA TYR A 38 -3.59 -4.85 0.39
C TYR A 38 -5.12 -4.85 0.30
N LEU A 39 -5.83 -5.16 1.39
CA LEU A 39 -7.30 -5.20 1.38
C LEU A 39 -7.91 -3.82 1.15
N ILE A 40 -7.31 -2.77 1.72
CA ILE A 40 -7.70 -1.37 1.45
C ILE A 40 -7.54 -1.04 -0.04
N THR A 41 -6.37 -1.35 -0.60
CA THR A 41 -6.12 -1.13 -2.03
C THR A 41 -7.06 -1.96 -2.91
N ARG A 42 -7.31 -3.23 -2.55
CA ARG A 42 -8.21 -4.12 -3.28
C ARG A 42 -9.64 -3.59 -3.30
N LYS A 43 -10.13 -3.06 -2.17
CA LYS A 43 -11.45 -2.41 -2.11
C LYS A 43 -11.51 -1.20 -3.02
N MET A 44 -10.48 -0.35 -3.01
CA MET A 44 -10.41 0.79 -3.92
C MET A 44 -10.40 0.33 -5.38
N LEU A 45 -9.61 -0.68 -5.76
CA LEU A 45 -9.63 -1.22 -7.11
C LEU A 45 -11.03 -1.70 -7.53
N PHE A 46 -11.74 -2.40 -6.65
CA PHE A 46 -13.13 -2.80 -6.89
C PHE A 46 -14.05 -1.60 -7.11
N ASP A 47 -13.90 -0.53 -6.31
CA ASP A 47 -14.70 0.68 -6.43
C ASP A 47 -14.43 1.46 -7.73
N LEU A 48 -13.21 1.38 -8.27
CA LEU A 48 -12.89 1.99 -9.57
C LEU A 48 -13.36 1.10 -10.74
N ASN A 49 -13.19 -0.22 -10.61
CA ASN A 49 -13.59 -1.20 -11.60
C ASN A 49 -13.60 -2.61 -10.98
N PRO A 50 -14.77 -3.27 -10.85
CA PRO A 50 -14.88 -4.61 -10.26
C PRO A 50 -13.95 -5.66 -10.88
N ASN A 51 -13.64 -5.55 -12.18
CA ASN A 51 -12.76 -6.50 -12.87
C ASN A 51 -11.30 -6.47 -12.37
N TRP A 52 -10.90 -5.44 -11.62
CA TRP A 52 -9.56 -5.32 -11.08
C TRP A 52 -9.36 -6.01 -9.73
N VAL A 53 -10.43 -6.48 -9.08
CA VAL A 53 -10.38 -7.09 -7.74
C VAL A 53 -9.54 -8.37 -7.68
N ASN A 54 -9.36 -9.06 -8.81
CA ASN A 54 -8.60 -10.31 -8.93
C ASN A 54 -7.17 -10.10 -9.44
N THR A 55 -6.70 -8.85 -9.50
CA THR A 55 -5.33 -8.54 -9.89
C THR A 55 -4.35 -9.21 -8.92
N ARG A 56 -3.41 -9.98 -9.46
CA ARG A 56 -2.36 -10.65 -8.67
C ARG A 56 -1.59 -9.61 -7.86
N HIS A 57 -1.27 -9.93 -6.60
CA HIS A 57 -0.57 -9.05 -5.65
C HIS A 57 0.61 -8.29 -6.27
N LYS A 58 1.52 -9.02 -6.93
CA LYS A 58 2.72 -8.46 -7.58
C LYS A 58 2.42 -7.50 -8.75
N ASN A 59 1.24 -7.58 -9.37
CA ASN A 59 0.86 -6.77 -10.53
C ASN A 59 0.10 -5.50 -10.14
N ILE A 60 -0.35 -5.36 -8.90
CA ILE A 60 -1.09 -4.15 -8.44
C ILE A 60 -0.29 -2.86 -8.64
N PRO A 61 1.01 -2.79 -8.29
CA PRO A 61 1.84 -1.60 -8.55
C PRO A 61 1.84 -1.16 -10.03
N GLU A 62 1.82 -2.12 -10.95
CA GLU A 62 1.78 -1.83 -12.39
C GLU A 62 0.38 -1.37 -12.83
N LEU A 63 -0.68 -2.01 -12.35
CA LEU A 63 -2.06 -1.59 -12.62
C LEU A 63 -2.29 -0.13 -12.21
N LEU A 64 -1.81 0.26 -11.03
CA LEU A 64 -1.87 1.63 -10.53
C LEU A 64 -1.14 2.59 -11.49
N ARG A 65 0.15 2.33 -11.76
CA ARG A 65 1.02 3.24 -12.53
C ARG A 65 0.69 3.35 -14.01
N LYS A 66 0.20 2.27 -14.63
CA LYS A 66 -0.11 2.25 -16.07
C LYS A 66 -1.59 2.50 -16.33
N THR A 67 -2.47 1.67 -15.76
CA THR A 67 -3.87 1.65 -16.16
C THR A 67 -4.67 2.79 -15.54
N ILE A 68 -4.60 2.95 -14.21
CA ILE A 68 -5.37 3.96 -13.49
C ILE A 68 -4.91 5.37 -13.87
N ILE A 69 -3.59 5.60 -13.88
CA ILE A 69 -3.03 6.89 -14.35
C ILE A 69 -3.47 7.20 -15.77
N SER A 70 -3.36 6.25 -16.72
CA SER A 70 -3.73 6.51 -18.11
C SER A 70 -5.20 6.92 -18.24
N ARG A 71 -6.12 6.17 -17.62
CA ARG A 71 -7.56 6.46 -17.68
C ARG A 71 -7.89 7.87 -17.17
N ILE A 72 -7.32 8.25 -16.03
CA ILE A 72 -7.52 9.59 -15.46
C ILE A 72 -6.95 10.66 -16.41
N ARG A 73 -5.73 10.47 -16.94
CA ARG A 73 -5.09 11.43 -17.86
C ARG A 73 -5.88 11.59 -19.16
N ASP A 74 -6.40 10.51 -19.72
CA ASP A 74 -7.20 10.53 -20.94
C ASP A 74 -8.50 11.33 -20.71
N GLN A 75 -9.13 11.13 -19.55
CA GLN A 75 -10.35 11.85 -19.20
C GLN A 75 -10.11 13.35 -18.95
N ILE A 76 -9.03 13.70 -18.24
CA ILE A 76 -8.61 15.11 -18.07
C ILE A 76 -8.36 15.77 -19.42
N ARG A 77 -7.67 15.06 -20.34
CA ARG A 77 -7.41 15.58 -21.69
C ARG A 77 -8.71 15.83 -22.46
N LYS A 78 -9.70 14.94 -22.35
CA LYS A 78 -11.03 15.12 -22.96
C LYS A 78 -11.76 16.34 -22.40
N GLN A 79 -11.76 16.51 -21.07
CA GLN A 79 -12.38 17.66 -20.42
C GLN A 79 -11.70 18.98 -20.78
N SER A 80 -10.36 19.01 -20.82
CA SER A 80 -9.59 20.20 -21.20
C SER A 80 -9.88 20.63 -22.63
N LYS A 81 -9.94 19.69 -23.59
CA LYS A 81 -10.31 19.98 -24.99
C LYS A 81 -11.71 20.58 -25.13
N LYS A 82 -12.63 20.22 -24.23
CA LYS A 82 -14.00 20.74 -24.20
C LYS A 82 -14.13 22.06 -23.41
N GLY A 83 -13.03 22.61 -22.88
CA GLY A 83 -13.06 23.81 -22.05
C GLY A 83 -13.71 23.62 -20.67
N LEU A 84 -13.98 22.38 -20.24
CA LEU A 84 -14.65 22.09 -18.96
C LEU A 84 -13.74 22.29 -17.74
N ILE A 85 -12.43 22.29 -17.95
CA ILE A 85 -11.43 22.55 -16.92
C ILE A 85 -10.34 23.48 -17.45
N THR A 86 -9.82 24.33 -16.57
CA THR A 86 -8.70 25.22 -16.88
C THR A 86 -7.38 24.44 -16.95
N LYS A 87 -6.37 25.02 -17.61
CA LYS A 87 -5.01 24.44 -17.68
C LYS A 87 -4.37 24.26 -16.30
N SER A 88 -4.61 25.22 -15.40
CA SER A 88 -4.15 25.13 -14.00
C SER A 88 -4.79 23.95 -13.27
N LYS A 89 -6.11 23.75 -13.41
CA LYS A 89 -6.82 22.60 -12.82
C LYS A 89 -6.33 21.27 -13.41
N GLU A 90 -6.13 21.21 -14.73
CA GLU A 90 -5.53 20.03 -15.39
C GLU A 90 -4.18 19.68 -14.77
N GLN A 91 -3.26 20.64 -14.66
CA GLN A 91 -1.92 20.39 -14.13
C GLN A 91 -1.97 19.95 -12.66
N LYS A 92 -2.82 20.58 -11.85
CA LYS A 92 -3.02 20.20 -10.45
C LYS A 92 -3.46 18.75 -10.31
N ILE A 93 -4.49 18.32 -11.07
CA ILE A 93 -4.98 16.94 -11.00
C ILE A 93 -3.89 15.96 -11.46
N ARG A 94 -3.14 16.29 -12.52
CA ARG A 94 -2.03 15.45 -13.01
C ARG A 94 -0.96 15.23 -11.96
N ASN A 95 -0.54 16.27 -11.26
CA ASN A 95 0.44 16.15 -10.17
C ASN A 95 -0.14 15.33 -9.03
N ASP A 96 -1.36 15.67 -8.60
CA ASP A 96 -2.04 15.00 -7.48
C ASP A 96 -2.22 13.50 -7.69
N ILE A 97 -2.55 13.06 -8.91
CA ILE A 97 -2.71 11.63 -9.21
C ILE A 97 -1.38 10.91 -9.34
N ASN A 98 -0.36 11.56 -9.93
CA ASN A 98 0.97 10.98 -10.06
C ASN A 98 1.56 10.70 -8.68
N ASP A 99 1.47 11.66 -7.77
CA ASP A 99 1.97 11.51 -6.39
C ASP A 99 1.21 10.40 -5.67
N ALA A 100 -0.13 10.43 -5.71
CA ALA A 100 -0.94 9.45 -4.99
C ALA A 100 -0.71 8.02 -5.48
N VAL A 101 -0.63 7.83 -6.80
CA VAL A 101 -0.38 6.52 -7.40
C VAL A 101 1.05 6.06 -7.16
N SER A 102 2.04 6.94 -7.29
CA SER A 102 3.45 6.60 -7.05
C SER A 102 3.64 6.10 -5.63
N GLU A 103 3.14 6.85 -4.66
CA GLU A 103 3.22 6.52 -3.24
C GLU A 103 2.50 5.22 -2.89
N LEU A 104 1.26 5.04 -3.37
CA LEU A 104 0.51 3.82 -3.11
C LEU A 104 1.18 2.59 -3.76
N SER A 105 1.68 2.76 -4.99
CA SER A 105 2.40 1.71 -5.71
C SER A 105 3.66 1.30 -4.95
N LEU A 106 4.42 2.26 -4.41
CA LEU A 106 5.62 1.99 -3.63
C LEU A 106 5.29 1.23 -2.35
N ILE A 107 4.29 1.69 -1.57
CA ILE A 107 3.87 1.02 -0.34
C ILE A 107 3.48 -0.44 -0.63
N ILE A 108 2.66 -0.69 -1.64
CA ILE A 108 2.19 -2.04 -1.96
C ILE A 108 3.33 -2.93 -2.46
N ALA A 109 4.25 -2.40 -3.26
CA ALA A 109 5.40 -3.15 -3.74
C ALA A 109 6.35 -3.54 -2.59
N GLU A 110 6.72 -2.57 -1.74
CA GLU A 110 7.61 -2.81 -0.61
C GLU A 110 6.98 -3.77 0.42
N ALA A 111 5.73 -3.53 0.80
CA ALA A 111 5.03 -4.36 1.77
C ALA A 111 4.83 -5.80 1.25
N TYR A 112 4.59 -5.95 -0.06
CA TYR A 112 4.53 -7.28 -0.68
C TYR A 112 5.88 -8.00 -0.62
N ASN A 113 6.98 -7.30 -0.92
CA ASN A 113 8.33 -7.87 -0.82
C ASN A 113 8.62 -8.37 0.59
N ILE A 114 8.37 -7.53 1.60
CA ILE A 114 8.56 -7.91 3.01
C ILE A 114 7.66 -9.08 3.40
N ARG A 115 6.40 -9.13 2.94
CA ARG A 115 5.52 -10.29 3.18
C ARG A 115 6.07 -11.56 2.55
N VAL A 116 6.65 -11.50 1.34
CA VAL A 116 7.32 -12.66 0.71
C VAL A 116 8.49 -13.15 1.55
N ILE A 117 9.31 -12.25 2.08
CA ILE A 117 10.42 -12.62 2.95
C ILE A 117 9.93 -13.22 4.27
N ALA A 118 8.93 -12.57 4.88
CA ALA A 118 8.33 -13.03 6.13
C ALA A 118 7.80 -14.46 6.01
N ASP A 119 7.10 -14.77 4.92
CA ASP A 119 6.43 -16.07 4.73
C ASP A 119 7.34 -17.17 4.19
N TYR A 120 8.35 -16.84 3.36
CA TYR A 120 9.06 -17.83 2.55
C TYR A 120 10.58 -17.81 2.66
N ARG A 121 11.18 -16.86 3.40
CA ARG A 121 12.64 -16.78 3.59
C ARG A 121 13.01 -16.97 5.06
N PRO A 122 13.17 -18.22 5.52
CA PRO A 122 13.46 -18.53 6.94
C PRO A 122 14.88 -18.12 7.37
N ASP A 123 15.78 -17.93 6.41
CA ASP A 123 17.15 -17.44 6.54
C ASP A 123 17.21 -15.95 6.91
N ASN A 124 16.25 -15.14 6.45
CA ASN A 124 16.14 -13.73 6.80
C ASN A 124 15.49 -13.52 8.17
N LYS A 125 16.24 -13.69 9.27
CA LYS A 125 15.70 -13.54 10.63
C LYS A 125 15.30 -12.11 10.98
N ILE A 126 14.25 -12.00 11.80
CA ILE A 126 13.96 -10.76 12.50
C ILE A 126 15.02 -10.54 13.58
N PHE A 127 15.53 -9.32 13.64
CA PHE A 127 16.43 -8.90 14.69
C PHE A 127 15.93 -7.62 15.34
N ARG A 128 16.31 -7.43 16.61
CA ARG A 128 15.97 -6.24 17.37
C ARG A 128 17.02 -5.16 17.13
N LYS A 129 16.59 -3.95 16.77
CA LYS A 129 17.44 -2.76 16.72
C LYS A 129 16.80 -1.71 17.64
N HIS A 130 17.46 -1.44 18.77
CA HIS A 130 16.91 -0.62 19.85
C HIS A 130 15.53 -1.14 20.32
N LYS A 131 14.47 -0.34 20.13
CA LYS A 131 13.09 -0.67 20.53
C LYS A 131 12.24 -1.24 19.39
N ASP A 132 12.80 -1.43 18.20
CA ASP A 132 12.08 -1.90 17.02
C ASP A 132 12.58 -3.27 16.55
N LEU A 133 11.72 -3.97 15.83
CA LEU A 133 12.06 -5.22 15.16
C LEU A 133 12.22 -4.95 13.66
N ILE A 134 13.27 -5.53 13.09
CA ILE A 134 13.65 -5.32 11.70
C ILE A 134 13.61 -6.64 10.96
N LEU A 135 13.00 -6.62 9.77
CA LEU A 135 13.08 -7.68 8.77
C LEU A 135 13.68 -7.08 7.51
N GLU A 136 14.80 -7.64 7.05
CA GLU A 136 15.59 -7.11 5.94
C GLU A 136 15.97 -5.63 6.19
N ASN A 137 15.33 -4.69 5.50
CA ASN A 137 15.57 -3.25 5.62
C ASN A 137 14.35 -2.47 6.12
N LYS A 138 13.30 -3.15 6.61
CA LYS A 138 12.07 -2.50 7.10
C LYS A 138 11.83 -2.78 8.57
N SER A 139 11.41 -1.74 9.27
CA SER A 139 11.05 -1.84 10.68
C SER A 139 9.57 -2.14 10.88
N LEU A 140 9.19 -2.76 12.01
CA LEU A 140 7.77 -2.98 12.33
C LEU A 140 7.02 -1.65 12.50
N ASN A 141 7.64 -0.61 13.06
CA ASN A 141 7.01 0.70 13.15
C ASN A 141 6.74 1.35 11.79
N GLU A 142 7.61 1.14 10.80
CA GLU A 142 7.35 1.55 9.42
C GLU A 142 6.20 0.74 8.83
N ALA A 143 6.22 -0.59 9.01
CA ALA A 143 5.19 -1.47 8.48
C ALA A 143 3.79 -1.17 9.04
N LYS A 144 3.72 -0.85 10.33
CA LYS A 144 2.49 -0.44 11.02
C LYS A 144 1.80 0.76 10.35
N LYS A 145 2.55 1.64 9.68
CA LYS A 145 2.01 2.83 9.00
C LYS A 145 1.49 2.56 7.59
N TRP A 146 1.80 1.40 6.99
CA TRP A 146 1.44 1.12 5.59
C TRP A 146 -0.06 1.20 5.34
N SER A 147 -0.88 0.66 6.22
CA SER A 147 -2.34 0.61 6.03
C SER A 147 -2.97 2.01 6.09
N GLY A 148 -2.52 2.85 7.02
CA GLY A 148 -2.94 4.25 7.12
C GLY A 148 -2.58 5.05 5.86
N ARG A 149 -1.34 4.91 5.37
CA ARG A 149 -0.91 5.55 4.11
C ARG A 149 -1.67 5.00 2.91
N ALA A 150 -1.87 3.69 2.83
CA ALA A 150 -2.63 3.05 1.76
C ALA A 150 -4.08 3.58 1.72
N SER A 151 -4.72 3.75 2.88
CA SER A 151 -6.05 4.34 3.01
C SER A 151 -6.08 5.79 2.51
N MET A 152 -5.12 6.61 2.94
CA MET A 152 -5.02 8.01 2.53
C MET A 152 -4.90 8.15 1.01
N PHE A 153 -3.95 7.44 0.39
CA PHE A 153 -3.75 7.53 -1.07
C PHE A 153 -4.90 6.90 -1.85
N SER A 154 -5.49 5.80 -1.37
CA SER A 154 -6.67 5.19 -1.99
C SER A 154 -7.85 6.17 -2.01
N LYS A 155 -8.12 6.88 -0.91
CA LYS A 155 -9.15 7.92 -0.86
C LYS A 155 -8.86 9.07 -1.83
N LYS A 156 -7.60 9.51 -1.93
CA LYS A 156 -7.20 10.57 -2.88
C LYS A 156 -7.43 10.13 -4.33
N ILE A 157 -7.08 8.89 -4.68
CA ILE A 157 -7.31 8.33 -6.01
C ILE A 157 -8.80 8.25 -6.32
N ILE A 158 -9.62 7.70 -5.41
CA ILE A 158 -11.09 7.62 -5.59
C ILE A 158 -11.70 9.00 -5.81
N ARG A 159 -11.27 9.99 -5.02
CA ARG A 159 -11.76 11.37 -5.18
C ARG A 159 -11.40 11.91 -6.57
N ILE A 160 -10.14 11.79 -6.98
CA ILE A 160 -9.72 12.27 -8.31
C ILE A 160 -10.47 11.55 -9.43
N TRP A 161 -10.66 10.24 -9.31
CA TRP A 161 -11.41 9.42 -10.26
C TRP A 161 -12.82 9.97 -10.47
N LYS A 162 -13.54 10.26 -9.37
CA LYS A 162 -14.86 10.88 -9.41
C LYS A 162 -14.83 12.33 -9.92
N ASP A 163 -13.84 13.12 -9.52
CA ASP A 163 -13.69 14.52 -9.95
C ASP A 163 -13.53 14.64 -11.47
N VAL A 164 -12.92 13.64 -12.11
CA VAL A 164 -12.80 13.58 -13.58
C VAL A 164 -13.98 12.87 -14.26
N GLY A 165 -15.00 12.46 -13.49
CA GLY A 165 -16.22 11.84 -14.02
C GLY A 165 -16.00 10.42 -14.54
N LEU A 166 -15.17 9.62 -13.84
CA LEU A 166 -15.04 8.19 -14.03
C LEU A 166 -15.71 7.41 -12.89
#